data_AF-A0A968ZBZ0-F1
#
_entry.id   AF-A0A968ZBZ0-F1
#
_cell.length_a   1.000
_cell.length_b   1.000
_cell.length_c   1.000
_cell.angle_alpha   90.00
_cell.angle_beta   90.00
_cell.angle_gamma   90.00
#
_symmetry.space_group_name_H-M   'P 1'
#
loop_
_entity.id
_entity.type
_entity.pdbx_description
1 polymer ?
#
loop_
_entity_poly.entity_id
_entity_poly.type
_entity_poly.pdbx_seq_one_letter_code
_entity_poly.pdbx_strand_id
1 'polypeptide(L)' 'MDTSAVDKVLIKSRNGIWLFGNVCWLFEICDKAIAIISGTHTSALDWVQLSVALVFFVGWLLLKPYWKSLGEERNEL' A
#
# COMPACT_ATOMS: atom_id res chain seq x y z
N MET A 1 -32.48 5.90 -3.96
CA MET A 1 -31.43 4.91 -3.58
C MET A 1 -30.27 5.71 -3.04
N ASP A 2 -30.09 5.69 -1.72
CA ASP A 2 -29.17 6.59 -1.01
C ASP A 2 -27.70 6.20 -1.28
N THR A 3 -27.11 6.82 -2.30
CA THR A 3 -25.72 6.58 -2.69
C THR A 3 -24.72 7.02 -1.62
N SER A 4 -25.11 7.91 -0.71
CA SER A 4 -24.26 8.42 0.38
C SER A 4 -23.81 7.35 1.38
N ALA A 5 -24.59 6.29 1.59
CA ALA A 5 -24.20 5.19 2.48
C ALA A 5 -23.17 4.27 1.81
N VAL A 6 -23.38 3.96 0.52
CA VAL A 6 -22.44 3.14 -0.25
C VAL A 6 -21.09 3.84 -0.44
N ASP A 7 -21.08 5.16 -0.68
CA ASP A 7 -19.83 5.95 -0.76
C ASP A 7 -19.03 5.90 0.55
N LYS A 8 -19.68 6.08 1.71
CA LYS A 8 -19.01 6.00 3.02
C LYS A 8 -18.41 4.61 3.28
N VAL A 9 -19.13 3.55 2.92
CA VAL A 9 -18.65 2.17 3.04
C VAL A 9 -17.48 1.92 2.09
N LEU A 10 -17.55 2.42 0.86
CA LEU A 10 -16.48 2.28 -0.13
C LEU A 10 -15.18 2.97 0.34
N ILE A 11 -15.29 4.19 0.88
CA ILE A 11 -14.15 4.95 1.41
C ILE A 11 -13.53 4.24 2.63
N LYS A 12 -14.36 3.75 3.56
CA LYS A 12 -13.89 3.04 4.76
C LYS A 12 -13.21 1.72 4.41
N SER A 13 -13.81 0.93 3.51
CA SER A 13 -13.24 -0.34 3.05
C SER A 13 -11.96 -0.12 2.26
N ARG A 14 -11.88 0.92 1.43
CA ARG A 14 -10.65 1.27 0.68
C ARG A 14 -9.51 1.65 1.62
N ASN A 15 -9.78 2.42 2.67
CA ASN A 15 -8.78 2.75 3.68
C ASN A 15 -8.35 1.52 4.48
N GLY A 16 -9.28 0.61 4.78
CA GLY A 16 -9.00 -0.68 5.40
C GLY A 16 -8.11 -1.57 4.54
N ILE A 17 -8.43 -1.71 3.24
CA ILE A 17 -7.62 -2.46 2.27
C ILE A 17 -6.23 -1.84 2.13
N TRP A 18 -6.13 -0.51 2.13
CA TRP A 18 -4.86 0.18 2.08
C TRP A 18 -4.00 -0.14 3.31
N LEU A 19 -4.55 -0.02 4.52
CA LEU A 19 -3.85 -0.35 5.77
C LEU A 19 -3.48 -1.84 5.87
N PHE A 20 -4.40 -2.73 5.51
CA PHE A 20 -4.16 -4.17 5.51
C PHE A 20 -3.05 -4.54 4.52
N GLY A 21 -3.09 -3.95 3.31
CA GLY A 21 -2.02 -4.08 2.32
C GLY A 21 -0.67 -3.65 2.89
N ASN A 22 -0.59 -2.52 3.59
CA ASN A 22 0.67 -2.06 4.20
C ASN A 22 1.26 -3.08 5.20
N VAL A 23 0.40 -3.70 6.03
CA VAL A 23 0.84 -4.71 7.00
C VAL A 23 1.25 -6.00 6.29
N CYS A 24 0.48 -6.44 5.28
CA CYS A 24 0.82 -7.63 4.48
C CYS A 24 2.16 -7.47 3.75
N TRP A 25 2.41 -6.31 3.14
CA TRP A 25 3.68 -6.01 2.48
C TRP A 25 4.86 -6.04 3.46
N LEU A 26 4.73 -5.40 4.62
CA LEU A 26 5.78 -5.42 5.65
C LEU A 26 6.03 -6.83 6.18
N PHE A 27 4.98 -7.62 6.37
CA PHE A 27 5.09 -9.00 6.84
C PHE A 27 5.80 -9.88 5.81
N GLU A 28 5.45 -9.78 4.53
CA GLU A 28 6.07 -10.56 3.45
C GLU A 28 7.55 -10.20 3.27
N ILE A 29 7.90 -8.91 3.31
CA ILE A 29 9.29 -8.47 3.23
C ILE A 29 10.09 -8.97 4.44
N CYS A 30 9.52 -8.91 5.64
CA CYS A 30 10.15 -9.43 6.85
C CYS A 30 10.34 -10.96 6.81
N ASP A 31 9.34 -11.70 6.34
CA ASP A 31 9.42 -13.17 6.18
C ASP A 31 10.59 -13.57 5.26
N LYS A 32 10.65 -12.95 4.08
CA LYS A 32 11.73 -13.16 3.10
C LYS A 32 13.08 -12.71 3.67
N ALA A 33 13.13 -11.55 4.31
CA ALA A 33 14.36 -11.04 4.93
C ALA A 33 14.90 -11.99 6.01
N ILE A 34 14.03 -12.56 6.86
CA ILE A 34 14.43 -13.53 7.89
C ILE A 34 14.94 -14.82 7.25
N ALA A 35 14.34 -15.29 6.15
CA ALA A 35 14.81 -16.46 5.41
C ALA A 35 16.21 -16.26 4.81
N ILE A 36 16.49 -15.06 4.27
CA ILE A 36 17.82 -14.69 3.76
C ILE A 36 18.85 -14.62 4.90
N ILE A 37 18.50 -13.95 6.00
CA ILE A 37 19.40 -13.69 7.13
C ILE A 37 19.71 -14.99 7.92
N SER A 38 18.75 -15.92 8.00
CA SER A 38 18.91 -17.21 8.70
C SER A 38 19.82 -18.20 7.97
N GLY A 39 20.38 -17.82 6.82
CA GLY A 39 21.57 -18.46 6.25
C GLY A 39 21.31 -19.71 5.41
N THR A 40 20.08 -19.91 4.91
CA THR A 40 19.74 -21.13 4.16
C THR A 40 19.83 -20.99 2.64
N HIS A 41 19.81 -19.78 2.05
CA HIS A 41 19.96 -19.63 0.59
C HIS A 41 20.27 -18.17 0.18
N THR A 42 21.54 -17.79 0.10
CA THR A 42 21.93 -16.44 -0.36
C THR A 42 22.24 -16.43 -1.85
N SER A 43 21.19 -16.48 -2.68
CA SER A 43 21.28 -16.15 -4.11
C SER A 43 20.92 -14.69 -4.33
N ALA A 44 21.65 -14.00 -5.23
CA ALA A 44 21.38 -12.60 -5.60
C ALA A 44 19.93 -12.37 -6.07
N LEU A 45 19.29 -13.41 -6.62
CA LEU A 45 17.89 -13.42 -7.01
C LEU A 45 16.93 -13.06 -5.85
N ASP A 46 17.19 -13.55 -4.64
CA ASP A 46 16.30 -13.33 -3.49
C ASP A 46 16.28 -11.85 -3.06
N TRP A 47 17.44 -11.20 -3.15
CA TRP A 47 17.61 -9.76 -2.93
C TRP A 47 16.89 -8.92 -3.99
N VAL A 48 16.94 -9.34 -5.26
CA VAL A 48 16.21 -8.65 -6.35
C VAL A 48 14.70 -8.78 -6.14
N GLN A 49 14.23 -9.95 -5.72
CA GLN A 49 12.82 -10.20 -5.45
C GLN A 49 12.31 -9.33 -4.28
N LEU A 50 13.11 -9.20 -3.22
CA LEU A 50 12.83 -8.32 -2.09
C LEU A 50 12.79 -6.85 -2.54
N SER A 51 13.69 -6.45 -3.45
CA SER A 51 13.68 -5.10 -4.05
C SER A 51 12.43 -4.85 -4.90
N VAL A 52 11.96 -5.83 -5.67
CA VAL A 52 10.73 -5.70 -6.47
C VAL A 52 9.52 -5.57 -5.56
N ALA A 53 9.44 -6.36 -4.49
CA ALA A 53 8.40 -6.24 -3.47
C ALA A 53 8.40 -4.84 -2.83
N LEU A 54 9.58 -4.28 -2.53
CA LEU A 54 9.73 -2.91 -2.03
C LEU A 54 9.26 -1.85 -3.05
N VAL A 55 9.63 -1.97 -4.32
CA VAL A 55 9.19 -1.02 -5.37
C VAL A 55 7.67 -1.06 -5.54
N PHE A 56 7.09 -2.26 -5.49
CA PHE A 56 5.64 -2.43 -5.58
C PHE A 56 4.93 -1.91 -4.32
N PHE A 57 5.52 -2.08 -3.14
CA PHE A 57 5.05 -1.47 -1.88
C PHE A 57 5.10 0.06 -1.92
N VAL A 58 6.16 0.65 -2.46
CA VAL A 58 6.24 2.11 -2.67
C VAL A 58 5.16 2.56 -3.66
N GLY A 59 4.93 1.81 -4.74
CA GLY A 59 3.80 2.04 -5.65
C GLY A 59 2.45 2.00 -4.94
N TRP A 60 2.24 1.04 -4.03
CA TRP A 60 1.05 0.91 -3.19
C TRP A 60 0.88 2.10 -2.21
N LEU A 61 1.97 2.58 -1.63
CA LEU A 61 2.00 3.78 -0.78
C LEU A 61 1.68 5.04 -1.58
N LEU A 62 2.18 5.16 -2.81
CA LEU A 62 1.91 6.30 -3.70
C LEU A 62 0.47 6.29 -4.24
N LEU A 63 -0.14 5.11 -4.34
CA LEU A 63 -1.56 4.95 -4.67
C LEU A 63 -2.48 5.34 -3.51
N LYS A 64 -1.91 5.77 -2.35
CA LYS A 64 -2.68 6.37 -1.25
C LYS A 64 -3.61 7.40 -1.86
N PRO A 65 -4.92 7.32 -1.56
CA PRO A 65 -5.89 8.16 -2.22
C PRO A 65 -5.64 9.62 -1.84
N TYR A 66 -4.97 10.34 -2.73
CA TYR A 66 -4.87 11.79 -2.69
C TYR A 66 -6.24 12.30 -3.14
N TRP A 67 -7.18 12.40 -2.20
CA TRP A 67 -8.36 13.22 -2.39
C TRP A 67 -7.82 14.65 -2.48
N LYS A 68 -7.49 15.07 -3.70
CA LYS A 68 -7.26 16.47 -3.99
C LYS A 68 -8.54 17.16 -3.51
N SER A 69 -8.40 17.92 -2.43
CA SER A 69 -9.44 18.79 -1.91
C SER A 69 -9.90 19.67 -3.07
N LEU A 70 -11.00 19.29 -3.71
CA LEU A 70 -11.73 20.13 -4.67
C LEU A 70 -12.47 21.22 -3.88
N GLY A 71 -11.72 21.99 -3.10
CA GLY A 71 -12.24 23.03 -2.21
C GLY A 71 -11.48 24.35 -2.31
N GLU A 72 -10.39 24.41 -3.06
CA GLU A 72 -9.51 25.60 -3.14
C GLU A 72 -9.72 26.43 -4.41
N GLU A 73 -10.69 26.08 -5.27
CA GLU A 73 -11.02 26.81 -6.51
C GLU A 73 -12.42 27.45 -6.46
N ARG A 74 -12.93 27.78 -5.27
CA ARG A 74 -14.21 28.51 -5.09
C ARG A 74 -14.10 29.72 -4.15
N ASN A 75 -12.89 30.16 -3.84
CA ASN A 75 -12.62 31.33 -2.99
C ASN A 75 -11.87 32.45 -3.73
N GLU A 76 -11.74 32.36 -5.06
CA GLU A 76 -11.09 33.39 -5.89
C GLU A 76 -12.00 33.93 -7.03
N LEU A 77 -13.29 33.59 -7.01
CA LEU A 77 -14.35 34.18 -7.87
C LEU A 77 -15.60 34.45 -7.04
#